data_AF-A0A060CJ89-F1
#
_entry.id   AF-A0A060CJ89-F1
#
_cell.length_a   1.000
_cell.length_b   1.000
_cell.length_c   1.000
_cell.angle_alpha   90.00
_cell.angle_beta   90.00
_cell.angle_gamma   90.00
#
_symmetry.space_group_name_H-M   'P 1'
#
loop_
_entity.id
_entity.type
_entity.pdbx_description
1 polymer ?
#
loop_
_entity_poly.entity_id
_entity_poly.type
_entity_poly.pdbx_seq_one_letter_code
_entity_poly.pdbx_strand_id
1 'polypeptide(L)' 'MKYLHDNGYHTITPAQLKAYLTEDAPLPDKPVMLTFDDGYIDNYVHAWPILKKYDMTATIFILRDL' A
#
# COMPACT_ATOMS: atom_id res chain seq x y z
N MET A 1 6.15 -4.04 -7.89
CA MET A 1 4.89 -3.50 -8.46
C MET A 1 4.47 -4.21 -9.74
N LYS A 2 5.29 -4.24 -10.81
CA LYS A 2 4.94 -4.92 -12.08
C LYS A 2 4.34 -6.32 -11.91
N TYR A 3 5.00 -7.20 -11.14
CA TYR A 3 4.48 -8.55 -10.90
C TYR A 3 3.08 -8.53 -10.26
N LEU A 4 2.88 -7.72 -9.22
CA LEU A 4 1.60 -7.60 -8.52
C LEU A 4 0.51 -7.09 -9.47
N HIS A 5 0.82 -6.05 -10.24
CA HIS A 5 -0.09 -5.48 -11.23
C HIS A 5 -0.48 -6.52 -12.29
N ASP A 6 0.51 -7.16 -12.93
CA ASP A 6 0.30 -8.11 -14.02
C ASP A 6 -0.42 -9.40 -13.57
N ASN A 7 -0.40 -9.71 -12.27
CA ASN A 7 -1.10 -10.85 -11.69
C ASN A 7 -2.43 -10.48 -11.01
N GLY A 8 -2.89 -9.24 -11.17
CA GLY A 8 -4.21 -8.78 -10.72
C GLY A 8 -4.32 -8.57 -9.21
N TYR A 9 -3.23 -8.19 -8.53
CA TYR A 9 -3.29 -7.82 -7.13
C TYR A 9 -3.74 -6.37 -6.97
N HIS A 10 -4.60 -6.12 -5.98
CA HIS A 10 -5.15 -4.81 -5.69
C HIS A 10 -4.63 -4.27 -4.36
N THR A 11 -4.00 -3.10 -4.37
CA THR A 11 -3.47 -2.51 -3.13
C THR A 11 -4.59 -1.97 -2.25
N ILE A 12 -4.52 -2.24 -0.95
CA ILE A 12 -5.48 -1.74 0.04
C ILE A 12 -4.80 -0.87 1.09
N THR A 13 -5.59 0.00 1.72
CA THR A 13 -5.18 0.84 2.84
C THR A 13 -5.45 0.15 4.19
N PRO A 14 -4.78 0.58 5.28
CA PRO A 14 -5.09 0.10 6.63
C PRO A 14 -6.55 0.35 7.03
N ALA A 15 -7.17 1.42 6.52
CA ALA A 15 -8.58 1.72 6.77
C ALA A 15 -9.50 0.68 6.11
N GLN A 16 -9.22 0.28 4.86
CA GLN A 16 -9.96 -0.79 4.19
C GLN A 16 -9.74 -2.14 4.89
N LEU A 17 -8.51 -2.45 5.31
CA LEU A 17 -8.24 -3.66 6.08
C LEU A 17 -9.02 -3.69 7.40
N LYS A 18 -9.04 -2.56 8.14
CA LYS A 18 -9.83 -2.44 9.37
C LYS A 18 -11.32 -2.67 9.10
N ALA A 19 -11.90 -1.97 8.12
CA ALA A 19 -13.31 -2.10 7.79
C ALA A 19 -13.69 -3.54 7.38
N TYR A 20 -12.81 -4.24 6.66
CA TYR A 20 -13.00 -5.66 6.36
C TYR A 20 -13.04 -6.54 7.62
N LEU A 21 -12.18 -6.26 8.61
CA LEU A 21 -12.08 -7.05 9.83
C LEU A 21 -13.17 -6.73 10.87
N THR A 22 -13.73 -5.51 10.84
CA THR A 22 -14.61 -5.03 11.92
C THR A 22 -16.04 -4.71 11.47
N GLU A 23 -16.26 -4.50 10.17
CA GLU A 23 -17.52 -3.96 9.62
C GLU A 23 -18.06 -4.80 8.45
N ASP A 24 -17.49 -6.00 8.20
CA ASP A 24 -17.83 -6.88 7.06
C ASP A 24 -17.72 -6.17 5.68
N ALA A 25 -16.93 -5.10 5.60
CA ALA A 25 -16.77 -4.35 4.35
C ALA A 25 -15.96 -5.15 3.32
N PRO A 26 -16.37 -5.26 2.06
CA PRO A 26 -15.66 -6.08 1.07
C PRO A 26 -14.29 -5.48 0.71
N LEU A 27 -13.33 -6.35 0.42
CA LEU A 27 -12.06 -6.00 -0.23
C LEU A 27 -12.13 -6.30 -1.73
N PRO A 28 -11.29 -5.65 -2.56
CA PRO A 28 -11.07 -6.12 -3.93
C PRO A 28 -10.50 -7.54 -3.92
N ASP A 29 -10.58 -8.23 -5.06
CA ASP A 29 -9.92 -9.51 -5.22
C ASP A 29 -8.40 -9.39 -5.07
N LYS A 30 -7.75 -10.49 -4.64
CA LYS A 30 -6.30 -10.55 -4.40
C LYS A 30 -5.74 -9.30 -3.67
N PRO A 31 -6.30 -8.93 -2.50
CA PRO A 31 -5.88 -7.71 -1.82
C PRO A 31 -4.47 -7.85 -1.27
N VAL A 32 -3.66 -6.80 -1.40
CA VAL A 32 -2.33 -6.71 -0.80
C VAL A 32 -2.16 -5.36 -0.12
N MET A 33 -1.62 -5.34 1.11
CA MET A 33 -1.25 -4.09 1.76
C MET A 33 0.25 -3.87 1.59
N LEU A 34 0.64 -2.79 0.93
CA LEU A 34 2.03 -2.40 0.76
C LEU A 34 2.42 -1.41 1.87
N THR A 35 3.55 -1.68 2.52
CA THR A 35 4.10 -0.84 3.58
C THR A 35 5.55 -0.50 3.30
N PHE A 36 5.95 0.72 3.68
CA PHE A 36 7.34 1.17 3.70
C PHE A 36 7.64 1.71 5.09
N ASP A 37 8.72 1.23 5.70
CA ASP A 37 9.11 1.62 7.05
C ASP A 37 10.17 2.73 7.02
N ASP A 38 10.53 3.22 8.20
CA ASP A 38 11.62 4.17 8.50
C ASP A 38 11.48 5.59 7.92
N GLY A 39 10.57 5.83 6.98
CA GLY A 39 10.30 7.16 6.45
C GLY A 39 11.43 7.74 5.58
N TYR A 40 12.28 6.91 4.98
CA TYR A 40 13.35 7.37 4.09
C TYR A 40 12.83 8.17 2.89
N ILE A 41 13.58 9.20 2.49
CA ILE A 41 13.25 10.07 1.34
C ILE A 41 13.14 9.28 0.02
N ASP A 42 13.85 8.16 -0.08
CA ASP A 42 13.81 7.23 -1.20
C ASP A 42 12.41 6.65 -1.45
N ASN A 43 11.56 6.56 -0.42
CA ASN A 43 10.15 6.20 -0.59
C ASN A 43 9.44 7.20 -1.52
N TYR A 44 9.76 8.48 -1.40
CA TYR A 44 9.20 9.52 -2.26
C TYR A 44 9.92 9.62 -3.62
N VAL A 45 11.26 9.52 -3.64
CA VAL A 45 12.04 9.71 -4.87
C VAL A 45 11.96 8.50 -5.79
N HIS A 46 11.92 7.28 -5.23
CA HIS A 46 12.00 6.03 -6.00
C HIS A 46 10.71 5.21 -5.96
N ALA A 47 10.11 4.99 -4.78
CA ALA A 47 8.94 4.13 -4.69
C ALA A 47 7.66 4.80 -5.23
N TRP A 48 7.44 6.08 -4.93
CA TRP A 48 6.23 6.81 -5.32
C TRP A 48 5.99 6.91 -6.84
N PRO A 49 6.99 7.23 -7.69
CA PRO A 49 6.78 7.21 -9.15
C PRO A 49 6.40 5.82 -9.68
N ILE A 50 6.91 4.75 -9.07
CA ILE A 50 6.59 3.36 -9.45
C ILE A 50 5.16 3.02 -9.02
N LEU A 51 4.76 3.39 -7.80
CA LEU A 51 3.38 3.23 -7.32
C LEU A 51 2.38 3.93 -8.24
N LYS A 52 2.64 5.19 -8.60
CA LYS A 52 1.83 5.94 -9.58
C LYS A 52 1.74 5.24 -10.93
N LYS A 53 2.86 4.72 -11.45
CA LYS A 53 2.89 4.03 -12.75
C LYS A 53 1.95 2.82 -12.80
N TYR A 54 1.74 2.15 -11.67
CA TYR A 54 0.93 0.93 -11.59
C TYR A 54 -0.42 1.16 -10.89
N ASP A 55 -0.82 2.41 -10.64
CA ASP A 55 -2.04 2.78 -9.91
C ASP A 55 -2.17 2.06 -8.56
N MET A 56 -1.07 2.04 -7.81
CA MET A 56 -0.95 1.35 -6.53
C MET A 56 -0.79 2.33 -5.37
N THR A 57 -1.36 1.98 -4.22
CA THR A 57 -1.20 2.73 -2.96
C THR A 57 -0.33 1.96 -1.97
N ALA A 58 0.32 2.69 -1.06
CA ALA A 58 1.12 2.12 0.02
C ALA A 58 1.04 3.00 1.27
N THR A 59 1.30 2.41 2.43
CA THR A 59 1.37 3.11 3.72
C THR A 59 2.83 3.31 4.12
N ILE A 60 3.18 4.51 4.59
CA ILE A 60 4.52 4.79 5.12
C ILE A 60 4.45 4.88 6.64
N PHE A 61 5.24 4.08 7.33
CA PHE A 61 5.43 4.18 8.77
C PHE A 61 6.68 5.03 9.05
N ILE A 62 6.44 6.27 9.47
CA ILE A 62 7.50 7.25 9.70
C ILE A 62 8.02 7.11 11.13
N LEU A 63 9.33 6.93 11.27
CA LEU A 63 10.00 7.11 12.55
C LEU A 63 10.08 8.60 12.88
N ARG A 64 9.69 8.94 14.09
CA ARG A 64 9.74 10.29 14.63
C ARG A 64 10.40 10.20 16.00
N ASP A 65 11.31 11.14 16.27
CA ASP A 65 11.87 11.27 17.61
C ASP A 65 10.73 11.59 18.60
N LEU A 66 10.78 10.95 19.78
CA LEU A 66 9.79 11.09 20.86
C LEU A 66 10.02 12.35 21.68
#